data_AF-A0A9E5AXY0-F1
#
_entry.id   AF-A0A9E5AXY0-F1
#
_cell.length_a   1.000
_cell.length_b   1.000
_cell.length_c   1.000
_cell.angle_alpha   90.00
_cell.angle_beta   90.00
_cell.angle_gamma   90.00
#
_symmetry.space_group_name_H-M   'P 1'
#
loop_
_entity.id
_entity.type
_entity.pdbx_description
1 polymer ?
#
loop_
_entity_poly.entity_id
_entity_poly.type
_entity_poly.pdbx_seq_one_letter_code
_entity_poly.pdbx_strand_id
1 'polypeptide(L)'
;MAKKSKISTTIWGLVLGATATVDVVQLFLDGFAIGLIANRLIDIFMGMTLPFTFWCMGVKLNSKRVAGIALSFLMEMIPGLDALPTWSADVIYTWVSVKAEEKGVGVPAGAKEKLQALKPRIPKNIQETIPEETYAQERQEETA
;
A
#
# COMPACT_ATOMS: atom_id res chain seq x y z
N MET A 1 9.45 18.94 -6.23
CA MET A 1 10.33 17.86 -5.68
C MET A 1 9.53 16.57 -5.54
N ALA A 2 10.02 15.43 -6.05
CA ALA A 2 9.31 14.15 -5.94
C ALA A 2 9.14 13.71 -4.47
N LYS A 3 7.90 13.59 -4.01
CA LYS A 3 7.54 13.12 -2.67
C LYS A 3 8.10 11.70 -2.48
N LYS A 4 9.11 11.55 -1.61
CA LYS A 4 9.76 10.26 -1.33
C LYS A 4 8.71 9.29 -0.81
N SER A 5 8.55 8.11 -1.43
CA SER A 5 7.56 7.13 -0.95
C SER A 5 7.91 6.68 0.46
N LYS A 6 6.87 6.45 1.28
CA LYS A 6 7.03 6.08 2.69
C LYS A 6 7.76 4.74 2.85
N ILE A 7 7.62 3.86 1.86
CA ILE A 7 8.23 2.54 1.77
C ILE A 7 9.03 2.47 0.48
N SER A 8 10.25 1.92 0.54
CA SER A 8 11.10 1.74 -0.64
C SER A 8 10.49 0.75 -1.63
N THR A 9 10.57 1.06 -2.93
CA THR A 9 10.15 0.14 -4.01
C THR A 9 10.86 -1.21 -3.91
N THR A 10 12.10 -1.25 -3.38
CA THR A 10 12.85 -2.49 -3.16
C THR A 10 12.17 -3.40 -2.15
N ILE A 11 11.60 -2.85 -1.06
CA ILE A 11 10.90 -3.66 -0.05
C ILE A 11 9.63 -4.26 -0.65
N TRP A 12 8.88 -3.48 -1.44
CA TRP A 12 7.73 -4.01 -2.17
C TRP A 12 8.11 -5.12 -3.14
N GLY A 13 9.22 -4.97 -3.86
CA GLY A 13 9.75 -6.03 -4.73
C GLY A 13 10.13 -7.29 -3.96
N LEU A 14 10.73 -7.16 -2.78
CA LEU A 14 11.06 -8.31 -1.92
C LEU A 14 9.82 -9.03 -1.41
N VAL A 15 8.82 -8.30 -0.93
CA VAL A 15 7.57 -8.89 -0.45
C VAL A 15 6.86 -9.61 -1.58
N LEU A 16 6.72 -8.97 -2.75
CA LEU A 16 6.10 -9.58 -3.93
C LEU A 16 6.87 -10.80 -4.43
N GLY A 17 8.20 -10.75 -4.45
CA GLY A 17 9.04 -11.88 -4.84
C GLY A 17 8.89 -13.06 -3.87
N ALA A 18 8.82 -12.79 -2.56
CA ALA A 18 8.58 -13.80 -1.54
C ALA A 18 7.20 -14.45 -1.71
N THR A 19 6.14 -13.65 -1.89
CA THR A 19 4.79 -14.19 -2.06
C THR A 19 4.62 -14.94 -3.38
N ALA A 20 5.25 -14.49 -4.46
CA ALA A 20 5.23 -15.20 -5.73
C ALA A 20 5.96 -16.55 -5.63
N THR A 21 7.03 -16.62 -4.84
CA THR A 21 7.72 -17.88 -4.56
C THR A 21 6.81 -18.83 -3.79
N VAL A 22 6.05 -18.32 -2.82
CA VAL A 22 5.06 -19.10 -2.08
C VAL A 22 3.98 -19.64 -3.03
N ASP A 23 3.37 -18.79 -3.87
CA ASP A 23 2.35 -19.22 -4.85
C ASP A 23 2.88 -20.33 -5.78
N VAL A 24 4.13 -20.20 -6.26
CA VAL A 24 4.76 -21.24 -7.10
C VAL A 24 4.94 -22.54 -6.33
N VAL A 25 5.39 -22.48 -5.07
CA VAL A 25 5.55 -23.67 -4.23
C VAL A 25 4.19 -24.33 -3.99
N GLN A 26 3.13 -23.57 -3.72
CA GLN A 26 1.78 -24.09 -3.52
C GLN A 26 1.26 -24.80 -4.79
N LEU A 27 1.43 -24.18 -5.96
CA LEU A 27 1.12 -24.79 -7.27
C LEU A 27 1.86 -26.12 -7.50
N PHE A 28 3.14 -26.19 -7.14
CA PHE A 28 3.89 -27.44 -7.22
C PHE A 28 3.34 -28.50 -6.25
N LEU A 29 3.05 -28.13 -5.00
CA LEU A 29 2.55 -29.05 -3.98
C LEU A 29 1.17 -29.64 -4.33
N ASP A 30 0.29 -28.84 -4.91
CA ASP A 30 -1.02 -29.29 -5.39
C ASP A 30 -0.88 -30.32 -6.52
N GLY A 31 0.08 -30.11 -7.43
CA GLY A 31 0.39 -31.06 -8.50
C GLY A 31 0.82 -32.45 -8.03
N PHE A 32 1.37 -32.58 -6.81
CA PHE A 32 1.78 -33.86 -6.23
C PHE A 32 0.73 -34.50 -5.29
N ALA A 33 -0.46 -33.91 -5.13
CA ALA A 33 -1.52 -34.36 -4.22
C ALA A 33 -1.13 -34.50 -2.73
N ILE A 34 0.11 -34.15 -2.37
CA ILE A 34 0.60 -33.92 -1.00
C ILE A 34 0.08 -32.55 -0.49
N GLY A 35 -0.50 -31.74 -1.39
CA GLY A 35 -0.99 -30.38 -1.17
C GLY A 35 -2.06 -30.23 -0.10
N LEU A 36 -2.97 -31.18 0.14
CA LEU A 36 -4.13 -30.92 1.01
C LEU A 36 -3.81 -30.46 2.44
N ILE A 37 -2.72 -30.96 3.04
CA ILE A 37 -2.30 -30.55 4.39
C ILE A 37 -1.19 -29.51 4.33
N ALA A 38 -0.18 -29.72 3.48
CA ALA A 38 0.96 -28.81 3.37
C ALA A 38 0.53 -27.44 2.84
N ASN A 39 -0.33 -27.40 1.83
CA ASN A 39 -0.87 -26.18 1.24
C ASN A 39 -1.68 -25.38 2.28
N ARG A 40 -2.54 -26.08 3.04
CA ARG A 40 -3.32 -25.49 4.14
C ARG A 40 -2.46 -24.82 5.20
N LEU A 41 -1.34 -25.44 5.57
CA LEU A 41 -0.42 -24.88 6.56
C LEU A 41 0.27 -23.63 6.03
N ILE A 42 0.63 -23.63 4.74
CA ILE A 42 1.20 -22.45 4.07
C ILE A 42 0.18 -21.32 4.05
N ASP A 43 -1.08 -21.58 3.72
CA ASP A 43 -2.13 -20.55 3.71
C ASP A 43 -2.38 -19.94 5.08
N ILE A 44 -2.44 -20.76 6.12
CA ILE A 44 -2.59 -20.29 7.51
C ILE A 44 -1.40 -19.41 7.88
N PHE A 45 -0.19 -19.85 7.54
CA PHE A 45 1.02 -19.08 7.78
C PHE A 45 0.96 -17.73 7.06
N MET A 46 0.66 -17.74 5.75
CA MET A 46 0.54 -16.55 4.91
C MET A 46 -0.54 -15.58 5.42
N GLY A 47 -1.71 -16.09 5.78
CA GLY A 47 -2.81 -15.31 6.36
C GLY A 47 -2.42 -14.58 7.66
N MET A 48 -1.44 -15.08 8.41
CA MET A 48 -0.90 -14.41 9.59
C MET A 48 0.30 -13.51 9.27
N THR A 49 1.23 -13.96 8.44
CA THR A 49 2.48 -13.23 8.16
C THR A 49 2.29 -12.03 7.25
N LEU A 50 1.35 -12.08 6.32
CA LEU A 50 1.11 -10.99 5.36
C LEU A 50 0.57 -9.72 6.05
N PRO A 51 -0.48 -9.78 6.90
CA PRO A 51 -0.90 -8.62 7.69
C PRO A 51 0.20 -8.11 8.61
N PHE A 52 0.96 -9.02 9.25
CA PHE A 52 2.07 -8.65 10.13
C PHE A 52 3.17 -7.90 9.37
N THR A 53 3.52 -8.37 8.16
CA THR A 53 4.50 -7.72 7.29
C THR A 53 4.05 -6.32 6.89
N PHE A 54 2.78 -6.16 6.50
CA PHE A 54 2.20 -4.85 6.21
C PHE A 54 2.22 -3.92 7.41
N TRP A 55 1.94 -4.45 8.61
CA TRP A 55 2.04 -3.69 9.85
C TRP A 55 3.48 -3.22 10.12
N CYS A 56 4.48 -4.10 9.97
CA CYS A 56 5.90 -3.74 10.10
C CYS A 56 6.36 -2.71 9.06
N MET A 57 5.78 -2.73 7.86
CA MET A 57 6.04 -1.74 6.81
C MET A 57 5.32 -0.40 7.07
N GLY A 58 4.50 -0.30 8.12
CA GLY A 58 3.71 0.90 8.42
C GLY A 58 2.52 1.11 7.49
N VAL A 59 2.09 0.06 6.77
CA VAL A 59 0.87 0.07 5.96
C VAL A 59 -0.33 0.03 6.90
N LYS A 60 -1.24 1.00 6.77
CA LYS A 60 -2.49 0.98 7.55
C LYS A 60 -3.41 -0.11 7.01
N LEU A 61 -3.70 -1.11 7.83
CA LEU A 61 -4.70 -2.14 7.55
C LEU A 61 -6.10 -1.55 7.74
N ASN A 62 -6.64 -0.93 6.70
CA ASN A 62 -8.03 -0.49 6.66
C ASN A 62 -8.97 -1.69 6.41
N SER A 63 -10.27 -1.52 6.63
CA SER A 63 -11.25 -2.60 6.48
C SER A 63 -11.23 -3.25 5.10
N LYS A 64 -10.87 -2.50 4.04
CA LYS A 64 -10.76 -3.03 2.67
C LYS A 64 -9.56 -3.95 2.50
N ARG A 65 -8.40 -3.60 3.06
CA ARG A 65 -7.18 -4.43 3.02
C ARG A 65 -7.34 -5.67 3.89
N VAL A 66 -7.96 -5.55 5.06
CA VAL A 66 -8.28 -6.71 5.91
C VAL A 66 -9.25 -7.64 5.20
N ALA A 67 -10.29 -7.09 4.55
CA ALA A 67 -11.21 -7.90 3.75
C ALA A 67 -10.52 -8.54 2.54
N GLY A 68 -9.56 -7.86 1.90
CA GLY A 68 -8.74 -8.42 0.83
C GLY A 68 -7.95 -9.65 1.29
N ILE A 69 -7.18 -9.51 2.37
CA ILE A 69 -6.41 -10.61 2.95
C ILE A 69 -7.32 -11.77 3.39
N ALA A 70 -8.45 -11.46 4.04
CA ALA A 70 -9.41 -12.47 4.46
C ALA A 70 -10.04 -13.19 3.26
N LEU A 71 -10.33 -12.47 2.16
CA LEU A 71 -10.87 -13.06 0.94
C LEU A 71 -9.83 -13.95 0.26
N SER A 72 -8.57 -13.51 0.13
CA SER A 72 -7.48 -14.33 -0.40
C SER A 72 -7.33 -15.61 0.42
N PHE A 73 -7.28 -15.50 1.74
CA PHE A 73 -7.23 -16.67 2.63
C PHE A 73 -8.41 -17.62 2.41
N LEU A 74 -9.64 -17.11 2.31
CA LEU A 74 -10.82 -17.94 2.08
C LEU A 74 -10.84 -18.59 0.69
N MET A 75 -10.29 -17.92 -0.33
CA MET A 75 -10.17 -18.47 -1.68
C MET A 75 -9.21 -19.66 -1.70
N GLU A 76 -8.06 -19.54 -1.04
CA GLU A 76 -7.09 -20.64 -0.90
C GLU A 76 -7.66 -21.82 -0.09
N MET A 77 -8.65 -21.58 0.78
CA MET A 77 -9.31 -22.67 1.50
C MET A 77 -10.24 -23.53 0.61
N ILE A 78 -10.60 -23.08 -0.58
CA ILE A 78 -11.52 -23.77 -1.49
C ILE A 78 -10.71 -24.57 -2.52
N PRO A 79 -10.82 -25.92 -2.54
CA PRO A 79 -10.14 -26.73 -3.53
C PRO A 79 -10.50 -26.29 -4.96
N GLY A 80 -9.50 -26.05 -5.79
CA GLY A 80 -9.64 -25.57 -7.18
C GLY A 80 -9.52 -24.06 -7.34
N LEU A 81 -9.68 -23.26 -6.28
CA LEU A 81 -9.34 -21.83 -6.26
C LEU A 81 -7.95 -21.56 -5.65
N ASP A 82 -7.41 -22.54 -4.92
CA ASP A 82 -6.05 -22.61 -4.36
C ASP A 82 -4.94 -22.66 -5.42
N ALA A 83 -5.28 -22.97 -6.67
CA ALA A 83 -4.35 -22.87 -7.78
C ALA A 83 -4.12 -21.42 -8.29
N LEU A 84 -4.83 -20.43 -7.73
CA LEU A 84 -4.64 -19.03 -8.10
C LEU A 84 -3.53 -18.41 -7.25
N PRO A 85 -2.69 -17.50 -7.79
CA PRO A 85 -1.66 -16.81 -7.02
C PRO A 85 -2.29 -15.69 -6.16
N THR A 86 -3.16 -16.04 -5.22
CA THR A 86 -3.99 -15.05 -4.50
C THR A 86 -3.17 -14.19 -3.55
N TRP A 87 -2.06 -14.71 -3.02
CA TRP A 87 -1.16 -13.96 -2.14
C TRP A 87 -0.42 -12.87 -2.89
N SER A 88 0.17 -13.18 -4.04
CA SER A 88 0.78 -12.16 -4.90
C SER A 88 -0.23 -11.15 -5.38
N ALA A 89 -1.45 -11.59 -5.71
CA ALA A 89 -2.53 -10.68 -6.10
C ALA A 89 -2.88 -9.68 -4.98
N ASP A 90 -2.98 -10.13 -3.72
CA ASP A 90 -3.26 -9.24 -2.58
C ASP A 90 -2.10 -8.26 -2.31
N VAL A 91 -0.86 -8.71 -2.46
CA VAL A 91 0.33 -7.82 -2.34
C VAL A 91 0.32 -6.75 -3.43
N ILE A 92 0.02 -7.11 -4.68
CA ILE A 92 -0.09 -6.15 -5.78
C ILE A 92 -1.23 -5.16 -5.51
N TYR A 93 -2.41 -5.65 -5.11
CA TYR A 93 -3.54 -4.81 -4.75
C TYR A 93 -3.18 -3.81 -3.64
N THR A 94 -2.55 -4.31 -2.58
CA THR A 94 -2.12 -3.49 -1.44
C THR A 94 -1.09 -2.47 -1.88
N TRP A 95 -0.08 -2.87 -2.67
CA TRP A 95 0.94 -1.97 -3.20
C TRP A 95 0.34 -0.83 -4.03
N VAL A 96 -0.56 -1.16 -4.99
CA VAL A 96 -1.24 -0.18 -5.83
C VAL A 96 -2.11 0.75 -4.98
N SER A 97 -2.83 0.22 -4.00
CA SER A 97 -3.66 1.03 -3.09
C SER A 97 -2.82 2.01 -2.26
N VAL A 98 -1.66 1.58 -1.75
CA VAL A 98 -0.73 2.44 -1.01
C VAL A 98 -0.15 3.51 -1.92
N LYS A 99 0.22 3.16 -3.15
CA LYS A 99 0.70 4.13 -4.15
C LYS A 99 -0.37 5.14 -4.56
N ALA A 100 -1.64 4.71 -4.66
CA ALA A 100 -2.76 5.59 -4.91
C ALA A 100 -2.98 6.55 -3.73
N GLU A 101 -2.89 6.07 -2.48
CA GLU A 101 -2.91 6.93 -1.28
C GLU A 101 -1.74 7.93 -1.29
N GLU A 102 -0.52 7.52 -1.64
CA GLU A 102 0.63 8.43 -1.73
C GLU A 102 0.42 9.55 -2.77
N LYS A 103 -0.16 9.23 -3.93
CA LYS A 103 -0.48 10.18 -5.01
C LYS A 103 -1.69 11.06 -4.68
N GLY A 104 -2.68 10.52 -3.96
CA GLY A 104 -3.90 11.22 -3.54
C GLY A 104 -3.71 12.16 -2.34
N VAL A 105 -2.61 12.03 -1.59
CA VAL A 105 -2.19 13.00 -0.55
C VAL A 105 -1.43 14.16 -1.19
N GLY A 106 -1.89 14.65 -2.34
CA GLY A 106 -1.77 16.06 -2.66
C GLY A 106 -2.75 16.82 -1.77
N VAL A 107 -2.35 17.99 -1.28
CA VAL A 107 -3.13 18.91 -0.41
C VAL A 107 -4.65 18.65 -0.50
N PRO A 108 -5.34 18.29 0.61
CA PRO A 108 -6.75 17.91 0.56
C PRO A 108 -7.52 18.98 -0.19
N ALA A 109 -8.32 18.59 -1.18
CA ALA A 109 -9.18 19.51 -1.92
C ALA A 109 -10.02 20.30 -0.89
N GLY A 110 -9.74 21.60 -0.76
CA GLY A 110 -10.31 22.47 0.29
C GLY A 110 -9.31 23.02 1.32
N ALA A 111 -8.09 22.50 1.43
CA ALA A 111 -7.04 23.14 2.23
C ALA A 111 -6.57 24.46 1.59
N LYS A 112 -6.55 24.56 0.24
CA LYS A 112 -6.31 25.84 -0.47
C LYS A 112 -7.38 26.88 -0.15
N GLU A 113 -8.65 26.45 -0.12
CA GLU A 113 -9.81 27.30 0.17
C GLU A 113 -9.83 27.75 1.64
N LYS A 114 -9.51 26.84 2.58
CA LYS A 114 -9.33 27.17 3.99
C LYS A 114 -8.13 28.08 4.25
N LEU A 115 -7.00 27.88 3.56
CA LEU A 115 -5.83 28.76 3.69
C LEU A 115 -6.11 30.17 3.16
N GLN A 116 -6.79 30.29 2.00
CA GLN A 116 -7.19 31.58 1.43
C GLN A 116 -8.23 32.30 2.30
N ALA A 117 -9.19 31.58 2.87
CA ALA A 117 -10.17 32.14 3.80
C ALA A 117 -9.56 32.60 5.13
N LEU A 118 -8.44 31.99 5.54
CA LEU A 118 -7.71 32.36 6.76
C LEU A 118 -6.68 33.47 6.53
N LYS A 119 -6.21 33.68 5.30
CA LYS A 119 -5.24 34.73 4.92
C LYS A 119 -5.59 36.16 5.41
N PRO A 120 -6.86 36.65 5.35
CA PRO A 120 -7.22 37.96 5.90
C PRO A 120 -7.31 38.00 7.44
N ARG A 121 -7.28 36.84 8.12
CA ARG A 121 -7.35 36.72 9.58
C ARG A 121 -5.99 36.50 10.24
N ILE A 122 -4.92 36.35 9.45
CA ILE A 122 -3.56 36.20 9.97
C ILE A 122 -2.97 37.58 10.22
N PRO A 123 -2.58 37.92 11.47
CA PRO A 123 -1.96 39.20 11.78
C PRO A 123 -0.63 39.35 11.00
N LYS A 124 -0.35 40.57 10.53
CA LYS A 124 0.75 40.87 9.59
C LYS A 124 2.12 40.39 10.08
N ASN A 125 2.35 40.35 11.39
CA ASN A 125 3.57 39.87 12.03
C ASN A 125 3.88 38.37 11.79
N ILE A 126 2.90 37.55 11.39
CA ILE A 126 3.11 36.13 11.06
C ILE A 126 3.36 35.94 9.55
N GLN A 127 2.85 36.84 8.71
CA GLN A 127 3.04 36.77 7.25
C GLN A 127 4.51 36.95 6.85
N GLU A 128 5.26 37.75 7.61
CA GLU A 128 6.69 38.00 7.41
C GLU A 128 7.59 36.83 7.86
N THR A 129 7.06 35.87 8.62
CA THR A 129 7.81 34.66 9.03
C THR A 129 7.68 33.50 8.05
N ILE A 130 6.86 33.64 7.01
CA ILE A 130 6.74 32.63 5.95
C ILE A 130 7.90 32.88 4.97
N PRO A 131 8.88 31.97 4.85
CA PRO A 131 10.03 32.18 3.99
C PRO A 131 9.57 32.37 2.53
N GLU A 132 10.03 33.44 1.87
CA GLU A 132 9.72 33.75 0.47
C GLU A 132 10.04 32.59 -0.49
N GLU A 133 10.97 31.71 -0.09
CA GLU A 133 11.34 30.49 -0.81
C GLU A 133 10.15 29.54 -1.04
N THR A 134 9.12 29.61 -0.19
CA THR A 134 7.87 28.84 -0.33
C THR A 134 7.09 29.26 -1.58
N TYR A 135 7.11 30.55 -1.94
CA TYR A 135 6.40 31.10 -3.10
C TYR A 135 7.24 31.03 -4.39
N ALA A 136 8.56 30.95 -4.28
CA ALA A 136 9.45 30.79 -5.43
C ALA A 136 9.40 29.37 -6.02
N GLN A 137 9.25 28.34 -5.17
CA GLN A 137 9.11 26.96 -5.63
C GLN A 137 7.78 26.69 -6.36
N GLU A 138 6.71 27.40 -5.99
CA GLU A 138 5.40 27.25 -6.64
C GLU A 138 5.33 27.87 -8.04
N ARG A 139 6.11 28.94 -8.34
CA ARG A 139 6.13 29.56 -9.67
C ARG A 139 6.81 28.71 -10.74
N GLN A 140 7.76 27.86 -10.35
CA GLN A 140 8.46 26.97 -11.28
C GLN A 140 7.63 25.72 -11.64
N GLU A 141 6.65 25.33 -10.82
CA GLU A 141 5.73 24.22 -11.14
C GLU A 141 4.54 24.65 -12.03
N GLU A 142 4.31 25.95 -12.22
CA GLU A 142 3.24 26.47 -13.10
C GLU A 142 3.72 26.71 -14.54
N THR A 143 5.04 26.63 -14.80
CA THR A 143 5.67 26.85 -16.11
C THR A 143 6.30 25.59 -16.74
N ALA A 144 6.14 24.41 -16.13
CA ALA A 144 6.63 23.13 -16.63
C ALA A 144 5.46 22.14 -16.82
#